data_AF-A0A942EAD8-F1
#
_entry.id   AF-A0A942EAD8-F1
#
_cell.length_a   1.000
_cell.length_b   1.000
_cell.length_c   1.000
_cell.angle_alpha   90.00
_cell.angle_beta   90.00
_cell.angle_gamma   90.00
#
_symmetry.space_group_name_H-M   'P 1'
#
loop_
_entity.id
_entity.type
_entity.pdbx_description
1 polymer ?
#
loop_
_entity_poly.entity_id
_entity_poly.type
_entity_poly.pdbx_seq_one_letter_code
_entity_poly.pdbx_strand_id
1 'polypeptide(L)'
;MLRFEAAVATSKVVISRPLGIIQGLIDDTRQSYVSFQKQVSAGLRSPADNIYDQVRQQYESALYPHFSGEIIFGSLTLSGRGITPYGPYAMVLRTEMIKRRTTVFEENPHKFISKHRLLGNEPLSAGYRADWEGRSRLAATKLQPDLTPNTSEEDFPGILQKDVGDTGEGDFIEAHIYGSINRNAIESVVGPKPKVRADRIIWDAVVQRLNNAGIEARTI
;
A
#
# COMPACT_ATOMS: atom_id res chain seq x y z
N MET A 1 -17.01 -14.56 9.37
CA MET A 1 -16.35 -14.74 8.05
C MET A 1 -17.09 -14.03 6.91
N LEU A 2 -18.34 -14.39 6.57
CA LEU A 2 -19.07 -13.75 5.43
C LEU A 2 -19.19 -12.22 5.52
N ARG A 3 -19.47 -11.66 6.71
CA ARG A 3 -19.51 -10.20 6.92
C ARG A 3 -18.17 -9.52 6.66
N PHE A 4 -17.08 -10.15 7.12
CA PHE A 4 -15.73 -9.64 6.89
C PHE A 4 -15.37 -9.70 5.40
N GLU A 5 -15.64 -10.82 4.73
CA GLU A 5 -15.42 -10.97 3.29
C GLU A 5 -16.20 -9.91 2.49
N ALA A 6 -17.47 -9.66 2.83
CA ALA A 6 -18.28 -8.61 2.21
C ALA A 6 -17.71 -7.20 2.46
N ALA A 7 -17.22 -6.92 3.68
CA ALA A 7 -16.57 -5.65 3.98
C ALA A 7 -15.27 -5.48 3.17
N VAL A 8 -14.41 -6.50 3.11
CA VAL A 8 -13.17 -6.43 2.31
C VAL A 8 -13.46 -6.29 0.81
N ALA A 9 -14.60 -6.76 0.32
CA ALA A 9 -15.02 -6.52 -1.06
C ALA A 9 -15.26 -5.04 -1.39
N THR A 10 -15.36 -4.14 -0.39
CA THR A 10 -15.41 -2.68 -0.57
C THR A 10 -14.07 -1.98 -0.30
N SER A 11 -13.04 -2.73 0.09
CA SER A 11 -11.71 -2.21 0.41
C SER A 11 -11.07 -1.42 -0.75
N LYS A 12 -10.23 -0.47 -0.36
CA LYS A 12 -9.40 0.36 -1.24
C LYS A 12 -7.93 -0.02 -1.09
N VAL A 13 -7.10 0.47 -2.01
CA VAL A 13 -5.64 0.40 -1.88
C VAL A 13 -5.13 1.75 -1.41
N VAL A 14 -4.17 1.73 -0.49
CA VAL A 14 -3.41 2.91 -0.07
C VAL A 14 -1.92 2.74 -0.29
N ILE A 15 -1.25 3.86 -0.55
CA ILE A 15 0.20 3.95 -0.56
C ILE A 15 0.63 4.99 0.48
N SER A 16 1.30 4.52 1.54
CA SER A 16 1.86 5.38 2.59
C SER A 16 3.13 6.09 2.11
N ARG A 17 3.22 7.42 2.25
CA ARG A 17 4.41 8.20 1.93
C ARG A 17 4.58 9.44 2.82
N PRO A 18 5.81 9.97 2.94
CA PRO A 18 6.04 11.30 3.49
C PRO A 18 5.31 12.38 2.68
N LEU A 19 4.91 13.47 3.36
CA LEU A 19 4.14 14.55 2.74
C LEU A 19 4.84 15.16 1.51
N GLY A 20 6.17 15.30 1.54
CA GLY A 20 6.93 15.85 0.41
C GLY A 20 6.78 15.05 -0.89
N ILE A 21 6.65 13.72 -0.81
CA ILE A 21 6.42 12.87 -1.99
C ILE A 21 5.03 13.10 -2.56
N ILE A 22 4.02 13.22 -1.68
CA ILE A 22 2.65 13.52 -2.08
C ILE A 22 2.60 14.91 -2.71
N GLN A 23 3.20 15.90 -2.06
CA GLN A 23 3.27 17.27 -2.57
C GLN A 23 3.84 17.32 -3.98
N GLY A 24 5.00 16.70 -4.24
CA GLY A 24 5.59 16.67 -5.58
C GLY A 24 4.63 16.12 -6.64
N LEU A 25 4.00 14.98 -6.34
CA LEU A 25 3.05 14.33 -7.24
C LEU A 25 1.80 15.17 -7.53
N ILE A 26 1.36 15.99 -6.58
CA ILE A 26 0.21 16.89 -6.75
C ILE A 26 0.61 18.17 -7.51
N ASP A 27 1.83 18.65 -7.29
CA ASP A 27 2.34 19.91 -7.84
C ASP A 27 2.64 19.82 -9.34
N ASP A 28 3.16 18.69 -9.84
CA ASP A 28 3.42 18.49 -11.28
C ASP A 28 2.51 17.42 -11.89
N THR A 29 1.66 17.83 -12.83
CA THR A 29 0.71 16.96 -13.52
C THR A 29 1.37 15.92 -14.43
N ARG A 30 2.64 16.13 -14.78
CA ARG A 30 3.46 15.22 -15.57
C ARG A 30 4.19 14.22 -14.67
N GLN A 31 4.26 14.48 -13.37
CA GLN A 31 4.87 13.55 -12.44
C GLN A 31 4.00 12.31 -12.27
N SER A 32 4.66 11.17 -12.22
CA SER A 32 4.05 9.89 -11.90
C SER A 32 4.85 9.24 -10.78
N TYR A 33 4.13 8.66 -9.84
CA TYR A 33 4.69 7.79 -8.83
C TYR A 33 4.98 6.42 -9.46
N VAL A 34 6.22 5.95 -9.32
CA VAL A 34 6.74 4.72 -9.94
C VAL A 34 7.25 3.74 -8.89
N SER A 35 7.57 2.51 -9.30
CA SER A 35 8.14 1.48 -8.43
C SER A 35 9.42 1.95 -7.72
N PHE A 36 9.77 1.31 -6.61
CA PHE A 36 11.04 1.58 -5.92
C PHE A 36 12.23 1.41 -6.86
N GLN A 37 12.26 0.33 -7.64
CA GLN A 37 13.34 0.03 -8.59
C GLN A 37 13.52 1.15 -9.61
N LYS A 38 12.42 1.69 -10.16
CA LYS A 38 12.47 2.84 -11.09
C LYS A 38 12.92 4.13 -10.43
N GLN A 39 12.53 4.37 -9.18
CA GLN A 39 13.00 5.55 -8.44
C GLN A 39 14.51 5.48 -8.20
N VAL A 40 15.03 4.31 -7.85
CA VAL A 40 16.47 4.08 -7.63
C VAL A 40 17.24 4.19 -8.95
N SER A 41 16.79 3.52 -10.01
CA SER A 41 17.50 3.56 -11.30
C SER A 41 17.50 4.94 -11.95
N ALA A 42 16.48 5.76 -11.70
CA ALA A 42 16.40 7.15 -12.14
C ALA A 42 17.13 8.15 -11.22
N GLY A 43 17.74 7.69 -10.12
CA GLY A 43 18.41 8.56 -9.14
C GLY A 43 17.47 9.45 -8.32
N LEU A 44 16.16 9.19 -8.35
CA LEU A 44 15.15 9.95 -7.59
C LEU A 44 15.10 9.53 -6.11
N ARG A 45 15.63 8.35 -5.80
CA ARG A 45 15.71 7.81 -4.44
C ARG A 45 17.02 7.07 -4.26
N SER A 46 17.67 7.29 -3.13
CA SER A 46 18.72 6.39 -2.64
C SER A 46 18.09 5.25 -1.84
N PRO A 47 18.49 3.98 -2.05
CA PRO A 47 18.15 2.91 -1.13
C PRO A 47 18.54 3.29 0.30
N ALA A 48 17.67 3.00 1.26
CA ALA A 48 18.02 3.22 2.66
C ALA A 48 19.02 2.15 3.11
N ASP A 49 19.88 2.50 4.07
CA ASP A 49 20.81 1.54 4.67
C ASP A 49 20.09 0.64 5.68
N ASN A 50 19.29 -0.29 5.17
CA ASN A 50 18.58 -1.29 5.96
C ASN A 50 18.47 -2.62 5.20
N ILE A 51 18.21 -3.69 5.94
CA ILE A 51 18.14 -5.04 5.38
C ILE A 51 17.07 -5.15 4.28
N TYR A 52 15.92 -4.48 4.45
CA TYR A 52 14.79 -4.58 3.54
C TYR A 52 15.09 -4.05 2.13
N ASP A 53 15.78 -2.92 2.03
CA ASP A 53 16.19 -2.31 0.76
C ASP A 53 17.39 -3.07 0.15
N GLN A 54 18.30 -3.60 0.97
CA GLN A 54 19.45 -4.40 0.51
C GLN A 54 19.03 -5.70 -0.19
N VAL A 55 18.04 -6.43 0.34
CA VAL A 55 17.56 -7.69 -0.27
C VAL A 55 16.34 -7.50 -1.18
N ARG A 56 15.91 -6.25 -1.39
CA ARG A 56 14.66 -5.92 -2.10
C ARG A 56 14.53 -6.54 -3.47
N GLN A 57 15.56 -6.37 -4.26
CA GLN A 57 15.58 -6.88 -5.63
C GLN A 57 15.41 -8.40 -5.67
N GLN A 58 15.93 -9.13 -4.69
CA GLN A 58 15.86 -10.59 -4.66
C GLN A 58 14.41 -11.05 -4.50
N TYR A 59 13.69 -10.55 -3.49
CA TYR A 59 12.32 -10.98 -3.25
C TYR A 59 11.34 -10.46 -4.30
N GLU A 60 11.51 -9.22 -4.79
CA GLU A 60 10.64 -8.69 -5.84
C GLU A 60 10.81 -9.46 -7.14
N SER A 61 12.04 -9.85 -7.50
CA SER A 61 12.30 -10.63 -8.71
C SER A 61 11.81 -12.08 -8.61
N ALA A 62 11.84 -12.66 -7.40
CA ALA A 62 11.27 -13.98 -7.15
C ALA A 62 9.73 -13.97 -7.29
N LEU A 63 9.06 -12.93 -6.78
CA LEU A 63 7.60 -12.80 -6.87
C LEU A 63 7.11 -12.33 -8.25
N TYR A 64 7.92 -11.52 -8.94
CA TYR A 64 7.61 -10.89 -10.22
C TYR A 64 8.76 -11.05 -11.22
N PRO A 65 9.01 -12.28 -11.72
CA PRO A 65 9.98 -12.48 -12.78
C PRO A 65 9.66 -11.56 -13.97
N HIS A 66 10.66 -10.84 -14.46
CA HIS A 66 10.57 -9.88 -15.57
C HIS A 66 9.77 -8.59 -15.32
N PHE A 67 9.04 -8.46 -14.21
CA PHE A 67 8.17 -7.30 -13.94
C PHE A 67 8.44 -6.60 -12.61
N SER A 68 9.42 -7.05 -11.80
CA SER A 68 9.75 -6.45 -10.50
C SER A 68 9.98 -4.94 -10.56
N GLY A 69 10.53 -4.44 -11.68
CA GLY A 69 10.71 -3.01 -11.95
C GLY A 69 9.42 -2.21 -12.19
N GLU A 70 8.28 -2.86 -12.37
CA GLU A 70 6.99 -2.23 -12.68
C GLU A 70 6.00 -2.24 -11.51
N ILE A 71 6.32 -2.96 -10.43
CA ILE A 71 5.37 -3.17 -9.33
C ILE A 71 5.47 -2.04 -8.30
N ILE A 72 4.33 -1.40 -8.07
CA ILE A 72 4.09 -0.50 -6.95
C ILE A 72 3.41 -1.27 -5.83
N PHE A 73 3.91 -1.07 -4.62
CA PHE A 73 3.42 -1.70 -3.40
C PHE A 73 2.50 -0.75 -2.63
N GLY A 74 1.36 -1.27 -2.20
CA GLY A 74 0.42 -0.62 -1.29
C GLY A 74 -0.21 -1.64 -0.33
N SER A 75 -1.18 -1.22 0.47
CA SER A 75 -1.95 -2.11 1.34
C SER A 75 -3.44 -1.98 1.09
N LEU A 76 -4.20 -3.06 1.31
CA LEU A 76 -5.65 -2.97 1.40
C LEU A 76 -6.07 -2.25 2.69
N THR A 77 -7.10 -1.42 2.61
CA THR A 77 -7.64 -0.69 3.75
C THR A 77 -9.16 -0.58 3.68
N LEU A 78 -9.79 -0.55 4.85
CA LEU A 78 -11.20 -0.17 5.04
C LEU A 78 -11.36 1.23 5.64
N SER A 79 -10.30 1.76 6.27
CA SER A 79 -10.33 3.06 6.96
C SER A 79 -9.71 4.19 6.15
N GLY A 80 -9.04 3.87 5.03
CA GLY A 80 -8.22 4.83 4.28
C GLY A 80 -6.86 5.12 4.93
N ARG A 81 -6.60 4.57 6.12
CA ARG A 81 -5.29 4.66 6.78
C ARG A 81 -4.29 3.75 6.10
N GLY A 82 -3.03 4.17 6.01
CA GLY A 82 -1.90 3.37 5.54
C GLY A 82 -1.09 2.78 6.69
N ILE A 83 -0.03 2.06 6.32
CA ILE A 83 0.99 1.55 7.25
C ILE A 83 1.99 2.66 7.54
N THR A 84 2.04 3.16 8.78
CA THR A 84 2.74 4.40 9.13
C THR A 84 4.26 4.33 9.03
N PRO A 85 4.95 3.19 9.26
CA PRO A 85 6.39 3.09 9.02
C PRO A 85 6.83 3.42 7.58
N TYR A 86 5.96 3.19 6.58
CA TYR A 86 6.26 3.56 5.19
C TYR A 86 6.00 5.04 4.85
N GLY A 87 5.38 5.78 5.77
CA GLY A 87 5.09 7.20 5.65
C GLY A 87 3.79 7.58 6.38
N PRO A 88 3.74 8.77 7.01
CA PRO A 88 2.60 9.17 7.84
C PRO A 88 1.33 9.51 7.04
N TYR A 89 1.43 9.75 5.74
CA TYR A 89 0.29 10.09 4.89
C TYR A 89 -0.01 8.95 3.92
N ALA A 90 -1.28 8.62 3.73
CA ALA A 90 -1.75 7.58 2.83
C ALA A 90 -2.50 8.19 1.64
N MET A 91 -2.05 7.86 0.43
CA MET A 91 -2.81 8.14 -0.80
C MET A 91 -3.79 7.00 -1.04
N VAL A 92 -5.09 7.26 -0.87
CA VAL A 92 -6.16 6.31 -1.20
C VAL A 92 -6.38 6.34 -2.70
N LEU A 93 -6.33 5.18 -3.36
CA LEU A 93 -6.42 5.09 -4.81
C LEU A 93 -7.85 4.82 -5.28
N ARG A 94 -8.22 5.44 -6.41
CA ARG A 94 -9.48 5.20 -7.11
C ARG A 94 -9.49 3.78 -7.67
N THR A 95 -10.41 2.94 -7.19
CA THR A 95 -10.56 1.54 -7.61
C THR A 95 -10.60 1.36 -9.12
N GLU A 96 -11.39 2.18 -9.82
CA GLU A 96 -11.56 2.10 -11.28
C GLU A 96 -10.25 2.30 -12.06
N MET A 97 -9.30 3.04 -11.49
CA MET A 97 -8.01 3.35 -12.11
C MET A 97 -6.97 2.23 -11.93
N ILE A 98 -7.17 1.33 -10.95
CA ILE A 98 -6.17 0.32 -10.58
C ILE A 98 -6.66 -1.12 -10.69
N LYS A 99 -7.97 -1.39 -10.59
CA LYS A 99 -8.51 -2.76 -10.41
C LYS A 99 -8.05 -3.76 -11.47
N ARG A 100 -7.89 -3.33 -12.73
CA ARG A 100 -7.46 -4.21 -13.85
C ARG A 100 -5.96 -4.54 -13.86
N ARG A 101 -5.18 -3.89 -13.01
CA ARG A 101 -3.72 -3.99 -12.98
C ARG A 101 -3.19 -4.21 -11.56
N THR A 102 -4.05 -4.67 -10.66
CA THR A 102 -3.72 -4.91 -9.26
C THR A 102 -3.99 -6.36 -8.92
N THR A 103 -2.99 -7.01 -8.33
CA THR A 103 -3.17 -8.26 -7.59
C THR A 103 -2.97 -7.98 -6.11
N VAL A 104 -3.48 -8.85 -5.25
CA VAL A 104 -3.20 -8.81 -3.82
C VAL A 104 -2.44 -10.05 -3.37
N PHE A 105 -1.69 -9.92 -2.31
CA PHE A 105 -0.84 -10.95 -1.75
C PHE A 105 -1.02 -10.99 -0.24
N GLU A 106 -0.93 -12.18 0.34
CA GLU A 106 -1.35 -12.36 1.73
C GLU A 106 -0.51 -11.57 2.73
N GLU A 107 0.78 -11.37 2.50
CA GLU A 107 1.66 -10.70 3.47
C GLU A 107 2.80 -9.93 2.79
N ASN A 108 3.69 -9.34 3.58
CA ASN A 108 4.86 -8.65 3.04
C ASN A 108 5.86 -9.65 2.39
N PRO A 109 6.35 -9.40 1.17
CA PRO A 109 7.28 -10.25 0.41
C PRO A 109 8.51 -10.70 1.18
N HIS A 110 9.11 -9.81 1.96
CA HIS A 110 10.30 -10.12 2.74
C HIS A 110 9.98 -11.17 3.82
N LYS A 111 8.89 -10.97 4.56
CA LYS A 111 8.39 -11.93 5.56
C LYS A 111 8.02 -13.26 4.91
N PHE A 112 7.26 -13.20 3.83
CA PHE A 112 6.79 -14.37 3.10
C PHE A 112 7.95 -15.24 2.61
N ILE A 113 8.94 -14.65 1.92
CA ILE A 113 10.08 -15.41 1.39
C ILE A 113 10.95 -15.98 2.50
N SER A 114 11.13 -15.24 3.60
CA SER A 114 11.86 -15.72 4.77
C SER A 114 11.16 -16.93 5.42
N LYS A 115 9.84 -16.84 5.59
CA LYS A 115 8.98 -17.88 6.20
C LYS A 115 8.92 -19.15 5.35
N HIS A 116 8.74 -19.00 4.04
CA HIS A 116 8.57 -20.12 3.11
C HIS A 116 9.90 -20.61 2.50
N ARG A 117 11.03 -19.95 2.81
CA ARG A 117 12.38 -20.27 2.31
C ARG A 117 12.45 -20.35 0.78
N LEU A 118 11.76 -19.42 0.11
CA LEU A 118 11.51 -19.46 -1.34
C LEU A 118 12.67 -18.96 -2.22
N LEU A 119 13.90 -18.98 -1.74
CA LEU A 119 15.09 -18.71 -2.56
C LEU A 119 15.48 -19.93 -3.41
N GLY A 120 14.49 -20.70 -3.86
CA GLY A 120 14.62 -21.94 -4.61
C GLY A 120 14.32 -21.76 -6.11
N ASN A 121 14.56 -22.83 -6.85
CA ASN A 121 14.34 -23.01 -8.28
C ASN A 121 12.87 -23.32 -8.65
N GLU A 122 11.93 -23.13 -7.73
CA GLU A 122 10.52 -23.45 -7.93
C GLU A 122 9.64 -22.19 -7.99
N PRO A 123 8.63 -22.16 -8.87
CA PRO A 123 7.73 -21.03 -8.96
C PRO A 123 6.86 -20.92 -7.69
N LEU A 124 6.48 -19.69 -7.36
CA LEU A 124 5.54 -19.42 -6.29
C LEU A 124 4.19 -20.11 -6.54
N SER A 125 3.65 -20.79 -5.54
CA SER A 125 2.31 -21.37 -5.66
C SER A 125 1.23 -20.28 -5.75
N ALA A 126 0.21 -20.51 -6.56
CA ALA A 126 -0.83 -19.53 -6.82
C ALA A 126 -1.69 -19.20 -5.58
N GLY A 127 -1.66 -20.02 -4.52
CA GLY A 127 -2.54 -19.91 -3.36
C GLY A 127 -2.33 -18.66 -2.50
N TYR A 128 -1.22 -17.95 -2.65
CA TYR A 128 -0.86 -16.78 -1.83
C TYR A 128 -1.20 -15.45 -2.49
N ARG A 129 -1.71 -15.47 -3.72
CA ARG A 129 -2.04 -14.29 -4.53
C ARG A 129 -3.46 -14.41 -5.05
N ALA A 130 -4.15 -13.28 -5.18
CA ALA A 130 -5.42 -13.18 -5.87
C ALA A 130 -5.43 -11.97 -6.80
N ASP A 131 -6.28 -12.01 -7.82
CA ASP A 131 -6.64 -10.81 -8.58
C ASP A 131 -7.51 -9.87 -7.74
N TRP A 132 -7.96 -8.77 -8.35
CA TRP A 132 -8.77 -7.79 -7.66
C TRP A 132 -10.09 -8.36 -7.13
N GLU A 133 -10.78 -9.21 -7.89
CA GLU A 133 -12.07 -9.77 -7.49
C GLU A 133 -11.92 -10.82 -6.38
N GLY A 134 -10.83 -11.59 -6.38
CA GLY A 134 -10.51 -12.58 -5.35
C GLY A 134 -9.95 -12.01 -4.04
N ARG A 135 -9.73 -10.70 -3.93
CA ARG A 135 -9.03 -10.08 -2.78
C ARG A 135 -9.73 -10.30 -1.43
N SER A 136 -11.07 -10.26 -1.43
CA SER A 136 -11.87 -10.47 -0.21
C SER A 136 -11.75 -11.90 0.29
N ARG A 137 -11.73 -12.86 -0.63
CA ARG A 137 -11.57 -14.28 -0.32
C ARG A 137 -10.19 -14.57 0.27
N LEU A 138 -9.13 -14.05 -0.38
CA LEU A 138 -7.76 -14.18 0.11
C LEU A 138 -7.61 -13.58 1.51
N ALA A 139 -8.14 -12.37 1.73
CA ALA A 139 -8.10 -11.73 3.05
C ALA A 139 -8.87 -12.53 4.11
N ALA A 140 -10.08 -13.00 3.79
CA ALA A 140 -10.90 -13.77 4.71
C ALA A 140 -10.25 -15.13 5.06
N THR A 141 -9.55 -15.75 4.11
CA THR A 141 -8.80 -17.00 4.35
C THR A 141 -7.61 -16.75 5.26
N LYS A 142 -6.76 -15.76 4.95
CA LYS A 142 -5.59 -15.42 5.78
C LYS A 142 -5.99 -15.06 7.21
N LEU A 143 -7.01 -14.21 7.35
CA LEU A 143 -7.38 -13.57 8.62
C LEU A 143 -8.48 -14.33 9.37
N GLN A 144 -8.89 -15.51 8.90
CA GLN A 144 -9.86 -16.35 9.61
C GLN A 144 -9.50 -16.58 11.09
N PRO A 145 -8.22 -16.81 11.47
CA PRO A 145 -7.84 -16.99 12.86
C PRO A 145 -8.09 -15.77 13.76
N ASP A 146 -8.13 -14.56 13.20
CA ASP A 146 -8.39 -13.32 13.93
C ASP A 146 -9.89 -12.99 14.06
N LEU A 147 -10.76 -13.77 13.40
CA LEU A 147 -12.20 -13.57 13.41
C LEU A 147 -12.87 -14.47 14.44
N THR A 148 -13.47 -13.86 15.47
CA THR A 148 -14.25 -14.53 16.51
C THR A 148 -15.75 -14.27 16.34
N PRO A 149 -16.65 -15.01 17.02
CA PRO A 149 -18.08 -14.69 17.03
C PRO A 149 -18.42 -13.28 17.55
N ASN A 150 -17.53 -12.68 18.35
CA ASN A 150 -17.71 -11.34 18.93
C ASN A 150 -17.11 -10.23 18.07
N THR A 151 -16.41 -10.56 16.98
CA THR A 151 -15.80 -9.56 16.09
C THR A 151 -16.90 -8.77 15.39
N SER A 152 -16.91 -7.46 15.61
CA SER A 152 -17.84 -6.50 15.02
C SER A 152 -17.27 -5.89 13.73
N GLU A 153 -18.11 -5.18 12.98
CA GLU A 153 -17.67 -4.47 11.77
C GLU A 153 -16.67 -3.34 12.07
N GLU A 154 -16.72 -2.76 13.27
CA GLU A 154 -15.78 -1.72 13.72
C GLU A 154 -14.36 -2.26 13.90
N ASP A 155 -14.22 -3.57 14.16
CA ASP A 155 -12.93 -4.24 14.33
C ASP A 155 -12.25 -4.54 12.98
N PHE A 156 -13.03 -4.62 11.89
CA PHE A 156 -12.55 -5.11 10.59
C PHE A 156 -11.37 -4.29 10.03
N PRO A 157 -11.33 -2.95 10.09
CA PRO A 157 -10.19 -2.20 9.60
C PRO A 157 -8.88 -2.55 10.33
N GLY A 158 -8.95 -2.76 11.65
CA GLY A 158 -7.79 -3.12 12.47
C GLY A 158 -7.33 -4.56 12.25
N ILE A 159 -8.26 -5.45 11.88
CA ILE A 159 -7.94 -6.84 11.52
C ILE A 159 -7.32 -6.93 10.12
N LEU A 160 -7.86 -6.19 9.15
CA LEU A 160 -7.35 -6.18 7.77
C LEU A 160 -5.94 -5.58 7.67
N GLN A 161 -5.66 -4.56 8.49
CA GLN A 161 -4.43 -3.80 8.42
C GLN A 161 -3.92 -3.47 9.84
N LYS A 162 -3.02 -4.31 10.36
CA LYS A 162 -2.33 -4.10 11.64
C LYS A 162 -1.08 -3.27 11.41
N ASP A 163 -1.17 -2.00 11.78
CA ASP A 163 -0.05 -1.06 11.75
C ASP A 163 0.74 -1.15 13.05
N VAL A 164 1.70 -2.07 13.09
CA VAL A 164 2.51 -2.37 14.28
C VAL A 164 3.99 -2.42 13.92
N GLY A 165 4.84 -2.01 14.87
CA GLY A 165 6.29 -2.13 14.74
C GLY A 165 6.91 -1.15 13.75
N ASP A 166 8.07 -1.53 13.22
CA ASP A 166 8.81 -0.79 12.20
C ASP A 166 8.47 -1.27 10.77
N THR A 167 9.20 -0.75 9.79
CA THR A 167 9.11 -1.09 8.38
C THR A 167 9.22 -2.60 8.20
N GLY A 168 8.24 -3.19 7.50
CA GLY A 168 8.18 -4.63 7.28
C GLY A 168 7.58 -5.43 8.45
N GLU A 169 7.37 -4.85 9.63
CA GLU A 169 6.78 -5.55 10.78
C GLU A 169 5.25 -5.52 10.81
N GLY A 170 4.62 -4.59 10.10
CA GLY A 170 3.17 -4.57 9.91
C GLY A 170 2.61 -5.87 9.32
N ASP A 171 1.34 -6.14 9.60
CA ASP A 171 0.61 -7.31 9.09
C ASP A 171 -0.66 -6.85 8.35
N PHE A 172 -0.68 -7.04 7.05
CA PHE A 172 -1.72 -6.53 6.15
C PHE A 172 -1.77 -7.35 4.88
N ILE A 173 -2.85 -7.18 4.10
CA ILE A 173 -2.92 -7.68 2.72
C ILE A 173 -2.22 -6.69 1.81
N GLU A 174 -1.16 -7.13 1.16
CA GLU A 174 -0.36 -6.27 0.28
C GLU A 174 -0.99 -6.19 -1.11
N ALA A 175 -1.04 -4.99 -1.68
CA ALA A 175 -1.50 -4.76 -3.04
C ALA A 175 -0.30 -4.49 -3.96
N HIS A 176 -0.31 -5.16 -5.10
CA HIS A 176 0.73 -5.10 -6.12
C HIS A 176 0.14 -4.53 -7.39
N ILE A 177 0.52 -3.29 -7.70
CA ILE A 177 -0.06 -2.50 -8.79
C ILE A 177 0.97 -2.41 -9.90
N TYR A 178 0.63 -2.87 -11.10
CA TYR A 178 1.50 -2.80 -12.26
C TYR A 178 1.49 -1.39 -12.89
N GLY A 179 2.68 -0.84 -13.13
CA GLY A 179 2.88 0.44 -13.82
C GLY A 179 2.80 1.66 -12.89
N SER A 180 2.83 2.86 -13.47
CA SER A 180 2.90 4.12 -12.72
C SER A 180 1.54 4.63 -12.23
N ILE A 181 1.54 5.44 -11.18
CA ILE A 181 0.36 6.12 -10.60
C ILE A 181 0.51 7.63 -10.80
N ASN A 182 -0.46 8.27 -11.43
CA ASN A 182 -0.50 9.73 -11.51
C ASN A 182 -1.54 10.29 -10.52
N ARG A 183 -1.57 11.62 -10.37
CA ARG A 183 -2.50 12.30 -9.45
C ARG A 183 -3.98 11.95 -9.68
N ASN A 184 -4.39 11.64 -10.91
CA ASN A 184 -5.78 11.35 -11.24
C ASN A 184 -6.24 10.00 -10.65
N ALA A 185 -5.29 9.10 -10.35
CA ALA A 185 -5.59 7.84 -9.67
C ALA A 185 -5.78 8.01 -8.14
N ILE A 186 -5.54 9.21 -7.59
CA ILE A 186 -5.73 9.49 -6.16
C ILE A 186 -7.18 9.91 -5.92
N GLU A 187 -7.82 9.25 -4.96
CA GLU A 187 -9.18 9.53 -4.50
C GLU A 187 -9.14 10.52 -3.33
N SER A 188 -8.31 10.23 -2.33
CA SER A 188 -8.10 11.08 -1.17
C SER A 188 -6.71 10.90 -0.58
N VAL A 189 -6.28 11.86 0.24
CA VAL A 189 -5.08 11.77 1.08
C VAL A 189 -5.49 11.80 2.54
N VAL A 190 -5.04 10.82 3.31
CA VAL A 190 -5.32 10.70 4.76
C VAL A 190 -4.01 10.83 5.52
N GLY A 191 -3.93 11.62 6.58
CA GLY A 191 -2.71 11.72 7.39
C GLY A 191 -2.91 12.35 8.76
N PRO A 192 -1.85 12.45 9.57
CA PRO A 192 -1.95 12.99 10.91
C PRO A 192 -2.30 14.48 10.89
N LYS A 193 -3.01 14.94 11.92
CA LYS A 193 -3.13 16.38 12.18
C LYS A 193 -1.75 16.99 12.47
N PRO A 194 -1.28 17.99 11.69
CA PRO A 194 0.04 18.59 11.90
C PRO A 194 0.13 19.28 13.27
N LYS A 195 1.14 18.92 14.06
CA LYS A 195 1.29 19.41 15.44
C LYS A 195 1.92 20.80 15.48
N VAL A 196 2.99 21.03 14.73
CA VAL A 196 3.78 22.27 14.73
C VAL A 196 3.36 23.23 13.62
N ARG A 197 3.63 24.53 13.81
CA ARG A 197 3.22 25.60 12.88
C ARG A 197 3.77 25.42 11.47
N ALA A 198 5.03 25.00 11.33
CA ALA A 198 5.66 24.79 10.03
C ALA A 198 4.92 23.70 9.22
N ASP A 199 4.68 22.54 9.85
CA ASP A 199 3.94 21.43 9.21
C ASP A 199 2.51 21.81 8.87
N ARG A 200 1.85 22.65 9.69
CA ARG A 200 0.50 23.16 9.36
C ARG A 200 0.50 23.98 8.08
N ILE A 201 1.45 24.89 7.91
CA ILE A 201 1.56 25.71 6.70
C ILE A 201 1.77 24.83 5.47
N ILE A 202 2.64 23.83 5.56
CA ILE A 202 2.89 22.89 4.45
C ILE A 202 1.62 22.07 4.17
N TRP A 203 0.97 21.54 5.20
CA TRP A 203 -0.26 20.78 5.06
C TRP A 203 -1.38 21.61 4.44
N ASP A 204 -1.62 22.84 4.90
CA ASP A 204 -2.66 23.72 4.38
C ASP A 204 -2.43 24.02 2.89
N ALA A 205 -1.17 24.26 2.49
CA ALA A 205 -0.83 24.44 1.08
C ALA A 205 -1.09 23.18 0.24
N VAL A 206 -0.77 21.99 0.77
CA VAL A 206 -1.06 20.71 0.11
C VAL A 206 -2.56 20.47 0.01
N VAL A 207 -3.33 20.71 1.07
CA VAL A 207 -4.80 20.58 1.10
C VAL A 207 -5.44 21.48 0.06
N GLN A 208 -5.01 22.73 -0.05
CA GLN A 208 -5.53 23.65 -1.07
C GLN A 208 -5.32 23.10 -2.48
N ARG A 209 -4.14 22.53 -2.77
CA ARG A 209 -3.83 21.95 -4.09
C ARG A 209 -4.60 20.65 -4.35
N LEU A 210 -4.74 19.79 -3.35
CA LEU A 210 -5.57 18.58 -3.41
C LEU A 210 -7.02 18.96 -3.76
N ASN A 211 -7.59 19.94 -3.06
CA ASN A 211 -8.95 20.42 -3.31
C ASN A 211 -9.10 20.98 -4.73
N ASN A 212 -8.14 21.78 -5.21
CA ASN A 212 -8.13 22.29 -6.58
C ASN A 212 -8.05 21.17 -7.64
N ALA A 213 -7.47 20.02 -7.27
CA ALA A 213 -7.39 18.83 -8.12
C ALA A 213 -8.59 17.88 -7.96
N GLY A 214 -9.59 18.21 -7.12
CA GLY A 214 -10.73 17.34 -6.83
C GLY A 214 -10.38 16.10 -6.02
N ILE A 215 -9.33 16.19 -5.19
CA ILE A 215 -8.85 15.14 -4.30
C ILE A 215 -9.13 15.57 -2.86
N GLU A 216 -9.82 14.73 -2.09
CA GLU A 216 -10.17 15.02 -0.70
C GLU A 216 -8.93 14.88 0.21
N ALA A 217 -8.78 15.77 1.18
CA ALA A 217 -7.79 15.63 2.24
C ALA A 217 -8.47 15.40 3.60
N ARG A 218 -8.06 14.36 4.32
CA ARG A 218 -8.61 13.98 5.63
C ARG A 218 -7.50 13.89 6.67
N THR A 219 -7.78 14.36 7.88
CA THR A 219 -6.88 14.21 9.02
C THR A 219 -7.39 13.16 9.98
N ILE A 220 -6.48 12.38 10.58
CA ILE A 220 -6.74 11.41 11.64
C ILE A 220 -6.01 11.76 12.93
#